data_AF-A0A5N6U5Y9-F1
#
_entry.id   AF-A0A5N6U5Y9-F1
#
_cell.length_a   1.000
_cell.length_b   1.000
_cell.length_c   1.000
_cell.angle_alpha   90.00
_cell.angle_beta   90.00
_cell.angle_gamma   90.00
#
_symmetry.space_group_name_H-M   'P 1'
#
loop_
_entity.id
_entity.type
_entity.pdbx_description
1 polymer ?
#
loop_
_entity_poly.entity_id
_entity_poly.type
_entity_poly.pdbx_seq_one_letter_code
_entity_poly.pdbx_strand_id
1 'polypeptide(L)'
;MAQPGFHDSRRPSQAENQTVLKSEIPLKERFFRYFQHEITALQEQMDRLADTSLIGGERTDATDHCLAGITRLSNEVKDAASYIPTYDQRIYAEAIKALQDKLAETRAVVEPRPKFSFKTKKNASAISLNDAAQLAAQGRRLSGYLSPGGTSSPDSSAAQTPNYPSTPLNEPDRILQPRAEIAPTSFPTIPTLDVGDSDEGYLKEEKPKGFAATAVSSVSVNNHFGLHIMLPSSGSTATVPASITSLRHCVVDMSIPTANGKPYASLTIKGIKESLLVCGQINGPAHITGVENSILVVNCRQFRMHNCANVDVYLSSSSNPIIEDCTNVRFGRIPRVYTLDHDRPDSEDHWSQVEDFKWIKPEPSPNWSLLPPEDSVPEEVWAEIVPGGPGWSLDDILRAINITKS
;
A
#
# COMPACT_ATOMS: atom_id res chain seq x y z
N MET A 1 -47.55 -54.89 40.33
CA MET A 1 -47.71 -54.30 38.99
C MET A 1 -47.61 -52.79 39.12
N ALA A 2 -47.04 -52.12 38.11
CA ALA A 2 -46.97 -50.66 37.90
C ALA A 2 -46.18 -49.81 38.93
N GLN A 3 -45.23 -49.02 38.39
CA GLN A 3 -44.60 -47.86 39.03
C GLN A 3 -45.36 -46.58 38.66
N PRO A 4 -45.18 -45.47 39.39
CA PRO A 4 -45.17 -44.12 38.85
C PRO A 4 -43.71 -43.61 38.72
N GLY A 5 -43.39 -42.95 37.60
CA GLY A 5 -42.03 -42.49 37.30
C GLY A 5 -41.64 -41.20 38.02
N PHE A 6 -40.35 -41.07 38.36
CA PHE A 6 -39.77 -39.82 38.84
C PHE A 6 -39.39 -38.91 37.67
N HIS A 7 -39.74 -37.62 37.77
CA HIS A 7 -39.17 -36.57 36.92
C HIS A 7 -37.72 -36.30 37.32
N ASP A 8 -36.76 -36.70 36.49
CA ASP A 8 -35.34 -36.36 36.68
C ASP A 8 -35.01 -35.05 35.96
N SER A 9 -35.09 -33.94 36.69
CA SER A 9 -34.71 -32.60 36.21
C SER A 9 -33.19 -32.47 36.14
N ARG A 10 -32.57 -33.02 35.09
CA ARG A 10 -31.14 -32.82 34.82
C ARG A 10 -30.82 -31.34 34.70
N ARG A 11 -30.03 -30.82 35.64
CA ARG A 11 -29.26 -29.59 35.44
C ARG A 11 -28.31 -29.79 34.25
N PRO A 12 -28.21 -28.85 33.29
CA PRO A 12 -27.10 -28.85 32.35
C PRO A 12 -25.78 -28.65 33.12
N SER A 13 -24.82 -29.54 32.89
CA SER A 13 -23.50 -29.49 33.51
C SER A 13 -22.64 -28.37 32.91
N GLN A 14 -21.96 -27.59 33.76
CA GLN A 14 -21.07 -26.49 33.36
C GLN A 14 -19.78 -26.93 32.62
N ALA A 15 -19.73 -28.15 32.08
CA ALA A 15 -18.56 -28.75 31.45
C ALA A 15 -18.54 -28.63 29.90
N GLU A 16 -19.67 -28.30 29.26
CA GLU A 16 -19.77 -28.25 27.79
C GLU A 16 -19.44 -26.87 27.19
N ASN A 17 -19.36 -25.81 28.02
CA ASN A 17 -19.11 -24.43 27.59
C ASN A 17 -17.62 -24.02 27.51
N GLN A 18 -16.69 -24.97 27.57
CA GLN A 18 -15.26 -24.66 27.76
C GLN A 18 -14.31 -25.10 26.61
N THR A 19 -14.85 -25.55 25.49
CA THR A 19 -14.07 -26.03 24.32
C THR A 19 -14.20 -25.17 23.05
N VAL A 20 -14.92 -24.04 23.09
CA VAL A 20 -15.26 -23.25 21.87
C VAL A 20 -14.45 -21.95 21.71
N LEU A 21 -13.68 -21.52 22.71
CA LEU A 21 -12.97 -20.23 22.70
C LEU A 21 -11.46 -20.35 22.38
N LYS A 22 -11.10 -20.84 21.18
CA LYS A 22 -9.69 -20.90 20.79
C LYS A 22 -9.39 -20.90 19.28
N SER A 23 -9.98 -19.98 18.52
CA SER A 23 -9.61 -19.73 17.11
C SER A 23 -9.71 -18.26 16.67
N GLU A 24 -9.44 -17.33 17.59
CA GLU A 24 -9.21 -15.92 17.27
C GLU A 24 -7.74 -15.59 17.52
N ILE A 25 -6.99 -15.26 16.46
CA ILE A 25 -5.61 -14.78 16.60
C ILE A 25 -5.64 -13.33 17.09
N PRO A 26 -5.10 -13.03 18.31
CA PRO A 26 -5.09 -11.67 18.83
C PRO A 26 -4.30 -10.71 17.94
N LEU A 27 -4.69 -9.44 17.89
CA LEU A 27 -4.03 -8.42 17.04
C LEU A 27 -2.50 -8.34 17.23
N LYS A 28 -2.02 -8.51 18.48
CA LYS A 28 -0.59 -8.57 18.80
C LYS A 28 0.16 -9.71 18.09
N GLU A 29 -0.48 -10.86 17.89
CA GLU A 29 0.10 -12.06 17.27
C GLU A 29 0.15 -11.91 15.74
N ARG A 30 -0.87 -11.27 15.14
CA ARG A 30 -0.82 -10.89 13.71
C ARG A 30 0.28 -9.88 13.44
N PHE A 31 0.38 -8.86 14.30
CA PHE A 31 1.46 -7.88 14.19
C PHE A 31 2.85 -8.53 14.39
N PHE A 32 2.99 -9.45 15.35
CA PHE A 32 4.23 -10.21 15.54
C PHE A 32 4.65 -10.96 14.27
N ARG A 33 3.74 -11.68 13.63
CA ARG A 33 4.00 -12.41 12.38
C ARG A 33 4.32 -11.50 11.20
N TYR A 34 3.57 -10.40 11.06
CA TYR A 34 3.87 -9.34 10.09
C TYR A 34 5.28 -8.77 10.31
N PHE A 35 5.63 -8.46 11.56
CA PHE A 35 6.95 -7.94 11.93
C PHE A 35 8.07 -8.94 11.66
N GLN A 36 7.85 -10.24 11.91
CA GLN A 36 8.78 -11.30 11.51
C GLN A 36 8.96 -11.37 9.99
N HIS A 37 7.86 -11.32 9.23
CA HIS A 37 7.90 -11.33 7.76
C HIS A 37 8.70 -10.15 7.20
N GLU A 38 8.43 -8.93 7.67
CA GLU A 38 9.17 -7.73 7.24
C GLU A 38 10.65 -7.78 7.61
N ILE A 39 11.01 -8.29 8.80
CA ILE A 39 12.41 -8.52 9.16
C ILE A 39 13.07 -9.48 8.16
N THR A 40 12.44 -10.61 7.85
CA THR A 40 12.99 -11.60 6.93
C THR A 40 13.12 -11.04 5.51
N ALA A 41 12.11 -10.35 5.02
CA ALA A 41 12.12 -9.71 3.71
C ALA A 41 13.21 -8.62 3.60
N LEU A 42 13.36 -7.76 4.61
CA LEU A 42 14.42 -6.76 4.64
C LEU A 42 15.81 -7.39 4.73
N GLN A 43 15.98 -8.44 5.56
CA GLN A 43 17.25 -9.16 5.64
C GLN A 43 17.63 -9.78 4.29
N GLU A 44 16.69 -10.39 3.58
CA GLU A 44 16.93 -10.97 2.25
C GLU A 44 17.23 -9.89 1.19
N GLN A 45 16.47 -8.78 1.17
CA GLN A 45 16.78 -7.63 0.31
C GLN A 45 18.20 -7.12 0.55
N MET A 46 18.62 -7.02 1.82
CA MET A 46 19.96 -6.58 2.21
C MET A 46 21.05 -7.56 1.79
N ASP A 47 20.83 -8.87 1.90
CA ASP A 47 21.79 -9.88 1.46
C ASP A 47 21.97 -9.86 -0.06
N ARG A 48 20.89 -9.58 -0.82
CA ARG A 48 20.93 -9.37 -2.28
C ARG A 48 21.64 -8.08 -2.74
N LEU A 49 21.93 -7.11 -1.84
CA LEU A 49 22.65 -5.87 -2.20
C LEU A 49 24.09 -6.13 -2.68
N ALA A 50 24.70 -7.24 -2.24
CA ALA A 50 26.03 -7.65 -2.70
C ALA A 50 26.05 -7.98 -4.20
N ASP A 51 24.99 -8.65 -4.68
CA ASP A 51 24.85 -9.15 -6.05
C ASP A 51 24.20 -8.14 -7.01
N THR A 52 23.46 -7.15 -6.47
CA THR A 52 22.81 -6.08 -7.27
C THR A 52 23.84 -5.27 -8.06
N SER A 53 23.59 -4.98 -9.35
CA SER A 53 24.56 -4.34 -10.24
C SER A 53 25.05 -2.96 -9.74
N LEU A 54 26.31 -2.63 -10.02
CA LEU A 54 26.89 -1.30 -9.78
C LEU A 54 26.50 -0.28 -10.88
N ILE A 55 25.85 -0.72 -11.95
CA ILE A 55 25.53 0.09 -13.12
C ILE A 55 24.19 0.80 -12.90
N GLY A 56 24.08 2.06 -13.35
CA GLY A 56 22.79 2.76 -13.41
C GLY A 56 22.24 3.33 -12.10
N GLY A 57 22.82 3.00 -10.94
CA GLY A 57 22.34 3.45 -9.63
C GLY A 57 21.44 2.45 -8.90
N GLU A 58 21.10 1.32 -9.53
CA GLU A 58 20.21 0.27 -9.02
C GLU A 58 20.52 -0.16 -7.57
N ARG A 59 21.81 -0.26 -7.23
CA ARG A 59 22.29 -0.61 -5.88
C ARG A 59 22.07 0.50 -4.84
N THR A 60 22.15 1.77 -5.25
CA THR A 60 21.78 2.91 -4.39
C THR A 60 20.27 2.90 -4.16
N ASP A 61 19.48 2.74 -5.23
CA ASP A 61 18.02 2.67 -5.16
C ASP A 61 17.55 1.50 -4.27
N ALA A 62 18.20 0.34 -4.37
CA ALA A 62 17.94 -0.81 -3.50
C ALA A 62 18.35 -0.57 -2.03
N THR A 63 19.42 0.18 -1.78
CA THR A 63 19.84 0.59 -0.43
C THR A 63 18.83 1.56 0.18
N ASP A 64 18.36 2.55 -0.60
CA ASP A 64 17.35 3.51 -0.19
C ASP A 64 15.97 2.84 0.01
N HIS A 65 15.65 1.81 -0.78
CA HIS A 65 14.47 0.97 -0.57
C HIS A 65 14.53 0.23 0.79
N CYS A 66 15.68 -0.37 1.14
CA CYS A 66 15.89 -0.98 2.46
C CYS A 66 15.74 0.04 3.59
N LEU A 67 16.33 1.24 3.44
CA LEU A 67 16.23 2.33 4.42
C LEU A 67 14.77 2.80 4.63
N ALA A 68 14.03 2.94 3.54
CA ALA A 68 12.61 3.29 3.56
C ALA A 68 11.78 2.20 4.25
N GLY A 69 12.04 0.92 3.97
CA GLY A 69 11.39 -0.23 4.61
C GLY A 69 11.64 -0.30 6.12
N ILE A 70 12.90 -0.11 6.57
CA ILE A 70 13.23 -0.04 8.00
C ILE A 70 12.53 1.15 8.68
N THR A 71 12.48 2.31 8.01
CA THR A 71 11.80 3.51 8.53
C THR A 71 10.29 3.28 8.65
N ARG A 72 9.69 2.61 7.65
CA ARG A 72 8.28 2.19 7.65
C ARG A 72 7.99 1.25 8.82
N LEU A 73 8.75 0.18 8.97
CA LEU A 73 8.61 -0.80 10.06
C LEU A 73 8.72 -0.15 11.45
N SER A 74 9.62 0.83 11.60
CA SER A 74 9.75 1.63 12.83
C SER A 74 8.52 2.48 13.14
N ASN A 75 7.81 2.98 12.13
CA ASN A 75 6.58 3.73 12.33
C ASN A 75 5.38 2.82 12.61
N GLU A 76 5.31 1.65 11.98
CA GLU A 76 4.27 0.65 12.24
C GLU A 76 4.30 0.13 13.68
N VAL A 77 5.49 -0.09 14.25
CA VAL A 77 5.66 -0.42 15.68
C VAL A 77 5.14 0.69 16.59
N LYS A 78 5.23 1.97 16.19
CA LYS A 78 4.67 3.11 16.94
C LYS A 78 3.15 3.18 16.80
N ASP A 79 2.63 3.01 15.58
CA ASP A 79 1.18 2.98 15.29
C ASP A 79 0.48 1.84 16.05
N ALA A 80 1.18 0.71 16.22
CA ALA A 80 0.70 -0.47 16.91
C ALA A 80 0.97 -0.50 18.44
N ALA A 81 1.68 0.50 18.97
CA ALA A 81 2.08 0.54 20.39
C ALA A 81 0.90 0.61 21.38
N SER A 82 -0.32 0.88 20.92
CA SER A 82 -1.54 0.87 21.73
C SER A 82 -2.05 -0.54 22.08
N TYR A 83 -1.74 -1.55 21.26
CA TYR A 83 -2.19 -2.94 21.45
C TYR A 83 -1.05 -3.96 21.57
N ILE A 84 0.20 -3.55 21.39
CA ILE A 84 1.41 -4.36 21.63
C ILE A 84 1.89 -4.16 23.09
N PRO A 85 2.17 -5.23 23.86
CA PRO A 85 2.80 -5.15 25.17
C PRO A 85 4.15 -4.41 25.17
N THR A 86 4.44 -3.63 26.22
CA THR A 86 5.68 -2.83 26.34
C THR A 86 6.97 -3.68 26.32
N TYR A 87 6.87 -4.96 26.64
CA TYR A 87 7.97 -5.92 26.49
C TYR A 87 8.30 -6.17 25.02
N ASP A 88 7.29 -6.56 24.23
CA ASP A 88 7.40 -6.82 22.80
C ASP A 88 7.86 -5.55 22.04
N GLN A 89 7.35 -4.37 22.41
CA GLN A 89 7.81 -3.08 21.86
C GLN A 89 9.33 -2.87 21.97
N ARG A 90 9.96 -3.33 23.08
CA ARG A 90 11.42 -3.24 23.27
C ARG A 90 12.16 -4.21 22.36
N ILE A 91 11.67 -5.44 22.23
CA ILE A 91 12.22 -6.44 21.31
C ILE A 91 12.15 -5.93 19.87
N TYR A 92 11.01 -5.33 19.47
CA TYR A 92 10.85 -4.77 18.13
C TYR A 92 11.81 -3.59 17.89
N ALA A 93 11.98 -2.70 18.86
CA ALA A 93 12.95 -1.60 18.77
C ALA A 93 14.41 -2.10 18.67
N GLU A 94 14.77 -3.15 19.41
CA GLU A 94 16.09 -3.78 19.35
C GLU A 94 16.34 -4.47 17.98
N ALA A 95 15.34 -5.17 17.46
CA ALA A 95 15.42 -5.82 16.14
C ALA A 95 15.49 -4.81 14.98
N ILE A 96 14.72 -3.69 15.05
CA ILE A 96 14.83 -2.58 14.09
C ILE A 96 16.24 -1.97 14.13
N LYS A 97 16.82 -1.80 15.33
CA LYS A 97 18.20 -1.32 15.46
C LYS A 97 19.20 -2.30 14.83
N ALA A 98 19.03 -3.60 15.04
CA ALA A 98 19.87 -4.61 14.42
C ALA A 98 19.78 -4.61 12.87
N LEU A 99 18.62 -4.31 12.29
CA LEU A 99 18.48 -4.08 10.84
C LEU A 99 19.24 -2.82 10.38
N GLN A 100 19.16 -1.71 11.13
CA GLN A 100 19.91 -0.49 10.83
C GLN A 100 21.42 -0.73 10.85
N ASP A 101 21.91 -1.44 11.88
CA ASP A 101 23.32 -1.80 12.04
C ASP A 101 23.77 -2.74 10.91
N LYS A 102 23.00 -3.78 10.55
CA LYS A 102 23.29 -4.66 9.40
C LYS A 102 23.28 -3.90 8.07
N LEU A 103 22.38 -2.94 7.86
CA LEU A 103 22.36 -2.13 6.62
C LEU A 103 23.57 -1.21 6.51
N ALA A 104 24.00 -0.62 7.64
CA ALA A 104 25.22 0.17 7.69
C ALA A 104 26.47 -0.67 7.41
N GLU A 105 26.56 -1.89 7.95
CA GLU A 105 27.64 -2.83 7.68
C GLU A 105 27.66 -3.27 6.20
N THR A 106 26.53 -3.77 5.68
CA THR A 106 26.40 -4.18 4.27
C THR A 106 26.78 -3.03 3.34
N ARG A 107 26.28 -1.81 3.59
CA ARG A 107 26.67 -0.62 2.84
C ARG A 107 28.18 -0.39 2.91
N ALA A 108 28.81 -0.43 4.09
CA ALA A 108 30.24 -0.20 4.24
C ALA A 108 31.14 -1.27 3.57
N VAL A 109 30.65 -2.50 3.42
CA VAL A 109 31.32 -3.57 2.66
C VAL A 109 31.18 -3.34 1.14
N VAL A 110 30.02 -2.86 0.71
CA VAL A 110 29.59 -2.79 -0.68
C VAL A 110 29.94 -1.44 -1.36
N GLU A 111 30.15 -0.37 -0.59
CA GLU A 111 30.58 0.94 -1.09
C GLU A 111 32.01 0.87 -1.65
N PRO A 112 32.26 1.31 -2.91
CA PRO A 112 33.58 1.19 -3.52
C PRO A 112 34.59 2.10 -2.81
N ARG A 113 35.49 1.50 -2.02
CA ARG A 113 36.59 2.22 -1.36
C ARG A 113 37.33 3.11 -2.39
N PRO A 114 37.49 4.43 -2.14
CA PRO A 114 38.08 5.34 -3.12
C PRO A 114 39.56 5.04 -3.34
N LYS A 115 39.86 4.20 -4.34
CA LYS A 115 41.23 3.78 -4.70
C LYS A 115 42.08 4.88 -5.34
N PHE A 116 41.50 6.05 -5.63
CA PHE A 116 42.20 7.22 -6.16
C PHE A 116 41.93 8.46 -5.32
N SER A 117 42.59 8.56 -4.16
CA SER A 117 42.92 9.89 -3.63
C SER A 117 44.12 10.42 -4.40
N PHE A 118 43.87 11.18 -5.47
CA PHE A 118 44.89 12.08 -5.98
C PHE A 118 45.22 13.07 -4.87
N LYS A 119 46.42 12.95 -4.28
CA LYS A 119 46.95 13.96 -3.38
C LYS A 119 47.19 15.22 -4.20
N THR A 120 46.19 16.11 -4.24
CA THR A 120 46.31 17.44 -4.82
C THR A 120 47.36 18.21 -4.03
N LYS A 121 48.62 18.19 -4.50
CA LYS A 121 49.61 19.17 -4.08
C LYS A 121 48.98 20.54 -4.33
N LYS A 122 49.06 21.44 -3.35
CA LYS A 122 48.57 22.82 -3.47
C LYS A 122 49.19 23.47 -4.70
N ASN A 123 48.43 23.57 -5.79
CA ASN A 123 48.68 24.57 -6.82
C ASN A 123 48.23 25.91 -6.21
N ALA A 124 49.16 26.82 -6.00
CA ALA A 124 48.95 28.10 -5.31
C ALA A 124 48.25 29.15 -6.20
N SER A 125 47.20 28.74 -6.91
CA SER A 125 46.54 29.51 -7.96
C SER A 125 45.05 29.18 -8.13
N ALA A 126 44.41 28.66 -7.08
CA ALA A 126 42.95 28.63 -6.94
C ALA A 126 42.56 29.52 -5.76
N ILE A 127 42.14 30.75 -6.07
CA ILE A 127 41.61 31.72 -5.09
C ILE A 127 40.30 31.14 -4.53
N SER A 128 40.18 31.06 -3.21
CA SER A 128 38.96 30.56 -2.57
C SER A 128 37.79 31.52 -2.80
N LEU A 129 36.55 31.01 -2.85
CA LEU A 129 35.35 31.86 -2.98
C LEU A 129 35.27 32.91 -1.85
N ASN A 130 35.85 32.64 -0.67
CA ASN A 130 35.95 33.62 0.42
C ASN A 130 36.99 34.74 0.16
N ASP A 131 38.10 34.46 -0.53
CA ASP A 131 39.10 35.48 -0.89
C ASP A 131 38.56 36.40 -1.99
N ALA A 132 37.85 35.83 -2.97
CA ALA A 132 37.20 36.59 -4.04
C ALA A 132 36.16 37.59 -3.48
N ALA A 133 35.41 37.18 -2.44
CA ALA A 133 34.48 38.05 -1.73
C ALA A 133 35.17 39.20 -0.96
N GLN A 134 36.34 38.96 -0.37
CA GLN A 134 37.12 40.02 0.30
C GLN A 134 37.75 41.02 -0.67
N LEU A 135 38.25 40.57 -1.83
CA LEU A 135 38.80 41.45 -2.86
C LEU A 135 37.74 42.36 -3.50
N ALA A 136 36.50 41.87 -3.68
CA ALA A 136 35.39 42.68 -4.16
C ALA A 136 35.00 43.83 -3.21
N ALA A 137 35.29 43.71 -1.91
CA ALA A 137 34.91 44.67 -0.88
C ALA A 137 35.83 45.92 -0.77
N GLN A 138 37.03 45.90 -1.38
CA GLN A 138 38.02 47.00 -1.24
C GLN A 138 38.21 47.87 -2.49
N GLY A 139 37.42 47.65 -3.55
CA GLY A 139 37.64 48.22 -4.89
C GLY A 139 36.92 49.53 -5.26
N ARG A 140 37.05 50.63 -4.49
CA ARG A 140 36.70 51.98 -5.00
C ARG A 140 37.67 53.08 -4.54
N ARG A 141 38.65 53.45 -5.40
CA ARG A 141 38.94 54.83 -5.84
C ARG A 141 40.17 54.94 -6.78
N LEU A 142 39.87 55.11 -8.07
CA LEU A 142 40.41 56.11 -9.01
C LEU A 142 41.93 56.33 -9.24
N SER A 143 42.30 56.13 -10.52
CA SER A 143 43.08 57.06 -11.39
C SER A 143 44.61 56.93 -11.48
N GLY A 144 45.15 56.92 -12.72
CA GLY A 144 46.53 57.39 -12.96
C GLY A 144 47.43 56.73 -14.01
N TYR A 145 47.05 56.74 -15.30
CA TYR A 145 47.95 56.95 -16.47
C TYR A 145 49.18 56.05 -16.85
N LEU A 146 49.42 56.03 -18.19
CA LEU A 146 50.64 55.71 -18.97
C LEU A 146 50.98 54.24 -19.34
N SER A 147 50.81 53.95 -20.64
CA SER A 147 51.61 52.97 -21.43
C SER A 147 52.95 53.59 -21.88
N PRO A 148 53.97 52.84 -22.36
CA PRO A 148 54.02 52.49 -23.81
C PRO A 148 54.82 51.22 -24.25
N GLY A 149 54.41 50.59 -25.37
CA GLY A 149 55.22 49.78 -26.33
C GLY A 149 55.93 48.50 -25.81
N GLY A 150 56.28 47.46 -26.59
CA GLY A 150 56.10 47.00 -27.99
C GLY A 150 56.63 45.54 -28.02
N THR A 151 56.31 44.59 -28.92
CA THR A 151 56.58 44.55 -30.38
C THR A 151 56.04 43.24 -31.02
N SER A 152 55.60 43.32 -32.29
CA SER A 152 55.62 42.30 -33.39
C SER A 152 55.07 40.84 -33.24
N SER A 153 54.12 40.52 -34.14
CA SER A 153 53.58 39.22 -34.62
C SER A 153 54.54 38.49 -35.62
N PRO A 154 54.19 37.48 -36.48
CA PRO A 154 52.90 36.87 -36.95
C PRO A 154 52.79 35.33 -36.67
N ASP A 155 51.78 34.50 -37.03
CA ASP A 155 50.88 34.29 -38.21
C ASP A 155 49.46 33.82 -37.74
N SER A 156 48.30 34.17 -38.36
CA SER A 156 47.70 33.74 -39.66
C SER A 156 47.42 32.23 -39.76
N SER A 157 46.23 31.67 -40.03
CA SER A 157 44.82 32.14 -40.23
C SER A 157 43.87 30.97 -39.79
N ALA A 158 42.52 30.93 -39.86
CA ALA A 158 41.42 31.73 -40.43
C ALA A 158 40.16 31.58 -39.51
N ALA A 159 39.11 32.41 -39.48
CA ALA A 159 38.01 32.70 -40.44
C ALA A 159 37.10 31.48 -40.79
N GLN A 160 35.75 31.50 -40.70
CA GLN A 160 34.76 32.61 -40.60
C GLN A 160 33.51 32.27 -39.73
N THR A 161 32.79 33.30 -39.28
CA THR A 161 31.41 33.34 -38.71
C THR A 161 30.45 34.00 -39.75
N PRO A 162 29.19 34.48 -39.51
CA PRO A 162 28.31 34.52 -38.31
C PRO A 162 26.75 34.32 -38.51
N ASN A 163 25.98 34.58 -37.42
CA ASN A 163 24.61 35.18 -37.32
C ASN A 163 23.29 34.37 -37.46
N TYR A 164 22.59 34.17 -36.32
CA TYR A 164 21.35 34.86 -35.80
C TYR A 164 20.39 35.64 -36.75
N PRO A 165 19.11 35.98 -36.36
CA PRO A 165 18.31 35.66 -35.15
C PRO A 165 16.77 35.34 -35.31
N SER A 166 16.18 34.83 -34.21
CA SER A 166 14.85 35.08 -33.56
C SER A 166 13.49 35.40 -34.27
N THR A 167 12.43 34.87 -33.60
CA THR A 167 10.98 35.20 -33.59
C THR A 167 10.04 34.48 -34.58
N PRO A 168 8.82 34.16 -34.10
CA PRO A 168 7.62 34.52 -34.85
C PRO A 168 6.52 35.16 -33.96
N LEU A 169 5.62 35.93 -34.59
CA LEU A 169 4.38 36.44 -33.99
C LEU A 169 3.26 36.49 -35.05
N ASN A 170 2.05 36.09 -34.62
CA ASN A 170 0.71 36.31 -35.20
C ASN A 170 0.14 35.47 -36.37
N GLU A 171 -1.14 35.14 -36.15
CA GLU A 171 -2.23 34.58 -36.97
C GLU A 171 -2.84 35.65 -37.95
N PRO A 172 -4.02 35.52 -38.66
CA PRO A 172 -5.12 34.54 -38.52
C PRO A 172 -5.96 34.12 -39.76
N ASP A 173 -7.05 33.38 -39.48
CA ASP A 173 -8.33 33.24 -40.22
C ASP A 173 -8.34 32.38 -41.54
N ARG A 174 -9.34 31.53 -41.85
CA ARG A 174 -10.65 31.20 -41.23
C ARG A 174 -11.37 29.98 -41.89
N ILE A 175 -12.50 29.52 -41.29
CA ILE A 175 -13.70 28.86 -41.93
C ILE A 175 -13.51 27.37 -42.39
N LEU A 176 -14.27 26.32 -41.98
CA LEU A 176 -15.64 26.10 -41.45
C LEU A 176 -15.79 25.06 -40.28
N GLN A 177 -16.97 25.10 -39.64
CA GLN A 177 -17.54 24.29 -38.52
C GLN A 177 -18.39 23.06 -39.00
N PRO A 178 -19.04 22.17 -38.18
CA PRO A 178 -19.57 22.40 -36.80
C PRO A 178 -19.61 21.26 -35.72
N ARG A 179 -19.32 21.68 -34.47
CA ARG A 179 -20.15 21.61 -33.24
C ARG A 179 -20.78 20.29 -32.71
N ALA A 180 -20.42 19.93 -31.46
CA ALA A 180 -21.37 19.68 -30.34
C ALA A 180 -20.67 19.75 -28.96
N GLU A 181 -21.22 20.53 -28.03
CA GLU A 181 -20.84 20.55 -26.60
C GLU A 181 -21.91 19.83 -25.77
N ILE A 182 -21.60 19.44 -24.52
CA ILE A 182 -22.24 19.92 -23.27
C ILE A 182 -21.77 19.04 -22.10
N ALA A 183 -21.27 19.67 -21.04
CA ALA A 183 -21.18 19.09 -19.70
C ALA A 183 -21.67 20.15 -18.69
N PRO A 184 -22.62 19.84 -17.79
CA PRO A 184 -23.16 20.83 -16.86
C PRO A 184 -22.42 20.85 -15.50
N THR A 185 -22.13 22.06 -15.02
CA THR A 185 -21.76 22.36 -13.63
C THR A 185 -22.97 22.80 -12.82
N SER A 186 -23.07 22.41 -11.54
CA SER A 186 -23.74 23.24 -10.52
C SER A 186 -23.52 22.76 -9.07
N PHE A 187 -23.06 23.70 -8.22
CA PHE A 187 -23.33 23.74 -6.78
C PHE A 187 -23.85 25.16 -6.47
N PRO A 188 -24.81 25.36 -5.55
CA PRO A 188 -25.50 26.65 -5.42
C PRO A 188 -25.16 27.45 -4.14
N THR A 189 -25.43 28.77 -4.25
CA THR A 189 -25.85 29.71 -3.19
C THR A 189 -24.79 30.44 -2.35
N ILE A 190 -24.84 31.77 -2.47
CA ILE A 190 -24.35 32.81 -1.54
C ILE A 190 -25.61 33.42 -0.87
N PRO A 191 -25.54 34.02 0.33
CA PRO A 191 -25.55 35.49 0.40
C PRO A 191 -24.51 36.11 1.36
N THR A 192 -24.18 37.38 1.07
CA THR A 192 -23.25 38.30 1.75
C THR A 192 -23.93 39.18 2.82
N LEU A 193 -23.13 40.09 3.42
CA LEU A 193 -23.41 41.29 4.28
C LEU A 193 -22.76 41.12 5.69
N ASP A 194 -22.13 42.12 6.34
CA ASP A 194 -22.01 43.58 6.09
C ASP A 194 -20.64 44.17 6.59
N VAL A 195 -20.49 45.50 6.62
CA VAL A 195 -19.26 46.35 6.52
C VAL A 195 -18.60 46.87 7.83
N GLY A 196 -17.27 47.13 7.77
CA GLY A 196 -16.51 48.11 8.59
C GLY A 196 -15.84 47.59 9.88
N ASP A 197 -14.75 48.14 10.43
CA ASP A 197 -13.82 49.24 10.04
C ASP A 197 -12.49 49.12 10.87
N SER A 198 -11.46 49.91 10.53
CA SER A 198 -10.29 50.37 11.32
C SER A 198 -9.31 49.41 12.06
N ASP A 199 -8.09 49.32 11.47
CA ASP A 199 -6.75 49.65 12.04
C ASP A 199 -6.03 48.82 13.14
N GLU A 200 -4.71 49.06 13.19
CA GLU A 200 -3.63 48.58 14.06
C GLU A 200 -3.21 47.10 14.00
N GLY A 201 -1.90 46.88 13.77
CA GLY A 201 -1.34 45.57 13.45
C GLY A 201 -0.34 45.05 14.47
N TYR A 202 -0.21 43.72 14.52
CA TYR A 202 0.86 43.03 15.24
C TYR A 202 1.46 41.89 14.41
N LEU A 203 2.79 41.97 14.27
CA LEU A 203 3.78 40.87 14.13
C LEU A 203 3.45 39.67 13.20
N LYS A 204 4.21 39.59 12.09
CA LYS A 204 4.43 38.33 11.37
C LYS A 204 5.06 37.28 12.29
N GLU A 205 4.36 36.16 12.48
CA GLU A 205 5.00 34.86 12.69
C GLU A 205 4.86 34.02 11.42
N GLU A 206 5.95 33.88 10.66
CA GLU A 206 6.00 32.91 9.56
C GLU A 206 6.14 31.51 10.14
N LYS A 207 5.00 30.80 10.30
CA LYS A 207 5.04 29.36 10.55
C LYS A 207 5.87 28.68 9.44
N PRO A 208 6.79 27.77 9.79
CA PRO A 208 7.54 27.04 8.79
C PRO A 208 6.57 26.29 7.89
N LYS A 209 6.84 26.27 6.58
CA LYS A 209 6.13 25.43 5.62
C LYS A 209 6.44 23.96 5.93
N GLY A 210 5.71 23.40 6.89
CA GLY A 210 5.76 21.99 7.21
C GLY A 210 5.47 21.19 5.95
N PHE A 211 6.27 20.16 5.71
CA PHE A 211 6.01 19.17 4.68
C PHE A 211 4.60 18.61 4.90
N ALA A 212 3.66 18.97 4.03
CA ALA A 212 2.38 18.31 3.99
C ALA A 212 2.63 16.89 3.48
N ALA A 213 2.65 15.91 4.40
CA ALA A 213 2.66 14.50 4.02
C ALA A 213 1.44 14.26 3.12
N THR A 214 1.67 13.93 1.86
CA THR A 214 0.61 13.69 0.88
C THR A 214 -0.25 12.55 1.41
N ALA A 215 -1.48 12.85 1.82
CA ALA A 215 -2.39 11.83 2.32
C ALA A 215 -2.58 10.76 1.25
N VAL A 216 -2.43 9.49 1.63
CA VAL A 216 -2.62 8.35 0.72
C VAL A 216 -4.06 8.39 0.22
N SER A 217 -4.25 8.70 -1.07
CA SER A 217 -5.58 8.90 -1.65
C SER A 217 -6.31 7.61 -1.98
N SER A 218 -5.58 6.50 -2.12
CA SER A 218 -6.09 5.14 -2.34
C SER A 218 -5.02 4.10 -2.00
N VAL A 219 -5.46 2.88 -1.73
CA VAL A 219 -4.60 1.70 -1.62
C VAL A 219 -4.71 0.91 -2.92
N SER A 220 -3.57 0.51 -3.51
CA SER A 220 -3.61 -0.25 -4.76
C SER A 220 -2.54 -1.32 -4.88
N VAL A 221 -2.94 -2.52 -5.27
CA VAL A 221 -2.06 -3.67 -5.58
C VAL A 221 -2.32 -4.10 -7.02
N ASN A 222 -1.38 -3.84 -7.93
CA ASN A 222 -1.63 -3.95 -9.36
C ASN A 222 -0.49 -4.68 -10.10
N ASN A 223 -0.84 -5.52 -11.08
CA ASN A 223 0.11 -6.08 -12.05
C ASN A 223 1.27 -6.89 -11.41
N HIS A 224 0.93 -7.84 -10.53
CA HIS A 224 1.89 -8.79 -9.95
C HIS A 224 1.57 -10.23 -10.34
N PHE A 225 2.63 -11.02 -10.48
CA PHE A 225 2.58 -12.46 -10.66
C PHE A 225 3.48 -13.14 -9.64
N GLY A 226 3.03 -14.22 -9.01
CA GLY A 226 3.89 -15.06 -8.17
C GLY A 226 4.34 -14.41 -6.87
N LEU A 227 3.53 -13.53 -6.24
CA LEU A 227 3.89 -12.83 -5.00
C LEU A 227 2.91 -13.09 -3.86
N HIS A 228 3.45 -13.16 -2.63
CA HIS A 228 2.70 -12.97 -1.39
C HIS A 228 2.89 -11.52 -0.93
N ILE A 229 1.79 -10.77 -0.80
CA ILE A 229 1.77 -9.34 -0.49
C ILE A 229 0.92 -9.12 0.76
N MET A 230 1.55 -8.79 1.89
CA MET A 230 0.83 -8.34 3.09
C MET A 230 0.94 -6.81 3.22
N LEU A 231 -0.20 -6.13 3.38
CA LEU A 231 -0.23 -4.70 3.59
C LEU A 231 -0.03 -4.35 5.08
N PRO A 232 0.78 -3.31 5.38
CA PRO A 232 1.06 -2.90 6.75
C PRO A 232 -0.14 -2.29 7.47
N SER A 233 -0.04 -2.18 8.81
CA SER A 233 -0.99 -1.43 9.64
C SER A 233 -1.12 0.05 9.21
N SER A 234 -0.03 0.67 8.76
CA SER A 234 -0.03 2.05 8.22
C SER A 234 -0.60 2.14 6.79
N GLY A 235 -0.96 1.02 6.18
CA GLY A 235 -1.54 0.93 4.84
C GLY A 235 -3.00 1.39 4.71
N SER A 236 -3.66 1.77 5.81
CA SER A 236 -5.00 2.38 5.77
C SER A 236 -5.09 3.61 6.69
N THR A 237 -5.35 4.76 6.09
CA THR A 237 -6.09 5.83 6.76
C THR A 237 -7.57 5.60 6.49
N ALA A 238 -8.40 5.60 7.55
CA ALA A 238 -9.84 5.35 7.40
C ALA A 238 -10.46 6.21 6.29
N THR A 239 -11.40 5.64 5.52
CA THR A 239 -12.10 6.24 4.37
C THR A 239 -11.39 6.25 3.01
N VAL A 240 -10.20 5.65 2.86
CA VAL A 240 -9.59 5.47 1.52
C VAL A 240 -10.22 4.29 0.76
N PRO A 241 -10.34 4.36 -0.59
CA PRO A 241 -10.72 3.22 -1.42
C PRO A 241 -9.53 2.27 -1.65
N ALA A 242 -9.82 0.98 -1.80
CA ALA A 242 -8.83 -0.06 -2.14
C ALA A 242 -9.08 -0.63 -3.55
N SER A 243 -8.00 -0.93 -4.28
CA SER A 243 -8.05 -1.47 -5.65
C SER A 243 -7.04 -2.60 -5.82
N ILE A 244 -7.49 -3.78 -6.27
CA ILE A 244 -6.64 -4.93 -6.61
C ILE A 244 -6.86 -5.25 -8.09
N THR A 245 -5.83 -5.14 -8.93
CA THR A 245 -6.00 -5.38 -10.38
C THR A 245 -4.89 -6.18 -11.05
N SER A 246 -5.24 -6.95 -12.08
CA SER A 246 -4.28 -7.64 -12.96
C SER A 246 -3.30 -8.53 -12.19
N LEU A 247 -3.81 -9.34 -11.26
CA LEU A 247 -2.99 -10.28 -10.47
C LEU A 247 -3.16 -11.71 -10.97
N ARG A 248 -2.07 -12.48 -10.93
CA ARG A 248 -2.12 -13.92 -11.20
C ARG A 248 -1.19 -14.69 -10.27
N HIS A 249 -1.65 -15.81 -9.72
CA HIS A 249 -0.81 -16.65 -8.84
C HIS A 249 -0.26 -15.85 -7.64
N CYS A 250 -1.13 -15.14 -6.93
CA CYS A 250 -0.74 -14.27 -5.81
C CYS A 250 -1.55 -14.57 -4.54
N VAL A 251 -0.97 -14.23 -3.39
CA VAL A 251 -1.70 -14.09 -2.12
C VAL A 251 -1.62 -12.61 -1.72
N VAL A 252 -2.75 -11.98 -1.40
CA VAL A 252 -2.79 -10.60 -0.93
C VAL A 252 -3.57 -10.52 0.38
N ASP A 253 -2.95 -10.04 1.46
CA ASP A 253 -3.63 -9.76 2.74
C ASP A 253 -3.67 -8.25 3.03
N MET A 254 -4.89 -7.73 3.12
CA MET A 254 -5.23 -6.33 3.45
C MET A 254 -5.98 -6.22 4.79
N SER A 255 -6.10 -7.32 5.56
CA SER A 255 -6.87 -7.36 6.81
C SER A 255 -6.25 -6.51 7.91
N ILE A 256 -4.92 -6.59 8.08
CA ILE A 256 -4.14 -5.89 9.11
C ILE A 256 -4.43 -4.37 9.16
N PRO A 257 -4.34 -3.60 8.05
CA PRO A 257 -4.68 -2.17 8.06
C PRO A 257 -6.11 -1.85 8.51
N THR A 258 -7.07 -2.75 8.28
CA THR A 258 -8.48 -2.52 8.66
C THR A 258 -8.80 -2.89 10.12
N ALA A 259 -7.93 -3.67 10.77
CA ALA A 259 -8.21 -4.33 12.04
C ALA A 259 -8.50 -3.40 13.23
N ASN A 260 -7.99 -2.16 13.21
CA ASN A 260 -8.16 -1.16 14.27
C ASN A 260 -9.30 -0.16 13.97
N GLY A 261 -10.43 -0.64 13.43
CA GLY A 261 -11.58 0.21 13.10
C GLY A 261 -11.32 1.22 11.98
N LYS A 262 -10.39 0.92 11.06
CA LYS A 262 -10.04 1.76 9.89
C LYS A 262 -10.42 1.09 8.56
N PRO A 263 -11.72 0.80 8.32
CA PRO A 263 -12.16 0.12 7.11
C PRO A 263 -11.93 0.98 5.86
N TYR A 264 -11.76 0.29 4.72
CA TYR A 264 -11.76 0.92 3.41
C TYR A 264 -13.15 1.48 3.07
N ALA A 265 -13.23 2.59 2.32
CA ALA A 265 -14.51 3.16 1.90
C ALA A 265 -15.19 2.31 0.81
N SER A 266 -14.40 1.71 -0.08
CA SER A 266 -14.86 0.82 -1.15
C SER A 266 -13.73 -0.10 -1.58
N LEU A 267 -14.08 -1.17 -2.28
CA LEU A 267 -13.14 -2.12 -2.85
C LEU A 267 -13.46 -2.35 -4.33
N THR A 268 -12.42 -2.34 -5.17
CA THR A 268 -12.49 -2.74 -6.58
C THR A 268 -11.51 -3.87 -6.83
N ILE A 269 -11.98 -5.00 -7.34
CA ILE A 269 -11.16 -6.15 -7.74
C ILE A 269 -11.38 -6.37 -9.24
N LYS A 270 -10.31 -6.38 -10.05
CA LYS A 270 -10.41 -6.57 -11.50
C LYS A 270 -9.32 -7.44 -12.12
N GLY A 271 -9.70 -8.51 -12.82
CA GLY A 271 -8.76 -9.31 -13.62
C GLY A 271 -7.78 -10.09 -12.73
N ILE A 272 -8.32 -11.03 -11.95
CA ILE A 272 -7.55 -11.84 -10.99
C ILE A 272 -7.63 -13.30 -11.39
N LYS A 273 -6.51 -14.03 -11.37
CA LYS A 273 -6.48 -15.47 -11.66
C LYS A 273 -5.67 -16.25 -10.64
N GLU A 274 -6.08 -17.46 -10.28
CA GLU A 274 -5.24 -18.41 -9.52
C GLU A 274 -4.70 -17.81 -8.20
N SER A 275 -5.49 -16.94 -7.54
CA SER A 275 -5.01 -16.10 -6.42
C SER A 275 -5.94 -16.12 -5.20
N LEU A 276 -5.38 -15.90 -4.01
CA LEU A 276 -6.12 -15.65 -2.77
C LEU A 276 -6.08 -14.16 -2.42
N LEU A 277 -7.24 -13.54 -2.19
CA LEU A 277 -7.36 -12.15 -1.75
C LEU A 277 -8.10 -12.05 -0.41
N VAL A 278 -7.38 -11.73 0.67
CA VAL A 278 -7.93 -11.38 1.98
C VAL A 278 -8.08 -9.86 2.06
N CYS A 279 -9.30 -9.35 1.92
CA CYS A 279 -9.53 -7.93 1.62
C CYS A 279 -9.79 -7.05 2.85
N GLY A 280 -9.92 -7.63 4.05
CA GLY A 280 -10.24 -6.90 5.27
C GLY A 280 -11.67 -6.36 5.33
N GLN A 281 -11.86 -5.26 6.07
CA GLN A 281 -13.16 -4.62 6.28
C GLN A 281 -13.39 -3.43 5.32
N ILE A 282 -14.53 -3.46 4.62
CA ILE A 282 -14.99 -2.45 3.66
C ILE A 282 -16.30 -1.83 4.17
N ASN A 283 -16.30 -0.55 4.55
CA ASN A 283 -17.49 0.18 4.98
C ASN A 283 -18.27 0.76 3.79
N GLY A 284 -18.53 -0.08 2.78
CA GLY A 284 -19.16 0.31 1.53
C GLY A 284 -19.24 -0.87 0.53
N PRO A 285 -19.28 -0.57 -0.77
CA PRO A 285 -19.43 -1.60 -1.80
C PRO A 285 -18.08 -2.23 -2.15
N ALA A 286 -18.10 -3.56 -2.30
CA ALA A 286 -17.07 -4.32 -2.99
C ALA A 286 -17.56 -4.66 -4.41
N HIS A 287 -16.82 -4.22 -5.43
CA HIS A 287 -17.06 -4.53 -6.83
C HIS A 287 -15.97 -5.47 -7.34
N ILE A 288 -16.38 -6.65 -7.82
CA ILE A 288 -15.50 -7.72 -8.27
C ILE A 288 -15.80 -8.00 -9.74
N THR A 289 -14.77 -8.03 -10.60
CA THR A 289 -14.97 -8.27 -12.05
C THR A 289 -13.83 -9.07 -12.66
N GLY A 290 -14.13 -10.15 -13.41
CA GLY A 290 -13.08 -10.92 -14.09
C GLY A 290 -12.15 -11.66 -13.11
N VAL A 291 -12.72 -12.38 -12.14
CA VAL A 291 -11.97 -13.23 -11.22
C VAL A 291 -12.17 -14.70 -11.62
N GLU A 292 -11.08 -15.45 -11.73
CA GLU A 292 -11.09 -16.84 -12.20
C GLU A 292 -10.22 -17.77 -11.33
N ASN A 293 -10.73 -18.95 -10.95
CA ASN A 293 -9.97 -19.98 -10.21
C ASN A 293 -9.31 -19.42 -8.93
N SER A 294 -10.10 -18.74 -8.09
CA SER A 294 -9.58 -17.84 -7.05
C SER A 294 -10.38 -17.94 -5.76
N ILE A 295 -9.81 -17.48 -4.65
CA ILE A 295 -10.52 -17.37 -3.37
C ILE A 295 -10.53 -15.91 -2.91
N LEU A 296 -11.68 -15.42 -2.47
CA LEU A 296 -11.90 -14.07 -1.97
C LEU A 296 -12.39 -14.14 -0.52
N VAL A 297 -11.77 -13.38 0.39
CA VAL A 297 -12.22 -13.22 1.77
C VAL A 297 -12.55 -11.75 2.00
N VAL A 298 -13.83 -11.42 2.21
CA VAL A 298 -14.34 -10.03 2.18
C VAL A 298 -15.36 -9.79 3.28
N ASN A 299 -15.20 -8.72 4.06
CA ASN A 299 -16.26 -8.19 4.93
C ASN A 299 -16.69 -6.82 4.39
N CYS A 300 -17.91 -6.71 3.85
CA CYS A 300 -18.39 -5.49 3.21
C CYS A 300 -19.81 -5.06 3.65
N ARG A 301 -20.32 -3.96 3.09
CA ARG A 301 -21.75 -3.59 3.20
C ARG A 301 -22.57 -4.12 2.04
N GLN A 302 -22.05 -4.02 0.82
CA GLN A 302 -22.65 -4.56 -0.39
C GLN A 302 -21.60 -5.33 -1.20
N PHE A 303 -21.95 -6.52 -1.67
CA PHE A 303 -21.11 -7.34 -2.53
C PHE A 303 -21.70 -7.39 -3.95
N ARG A 304 -20.88 -7.09 -4.96
CA ARG A 304 -21.27 -7.17 -6.38
C ARG A 304 -20.18 -7.86 -7.19
N MET A 305 -20.53 -8.95 -7.87
CA MET A 305 -19.61 -9.73 -8.69
C MET A 305 -20.11 -9.84 -10.14
N HIS A 306 -19.22 -9.61 -11.10
CA HIS A 306 -19.52 -9.67 -12.53
C HIS A 306 -18.49 -10.49 -13.29
N ASN A 307 -18.92 -11.34 -14.25
CA ASN A 307 -18.02 -12.06 -15.14
C ASN A 307 -16.90 -12.82 -14.39
N CYS A 308 -17.26 -13.69 -13.45
CA CYS A 308 -16.33 -14.46 -12.61
C CYS A 308 -16.62 -15.96 -12.69
N ALA A 309 -15.58 -16.80 -12.64
CA ALA A 309 -15.71 -18.24 -12.84
C ALA A 309 -14.84 -19.08 -11.88
N ASN A 310 -15.39 -20.13 -11.28
CA ASN A 310 -14.69 -20.99 -10.31
C ASN A 310 -14.08 -20.16 -9.15
N VAL A 311 -14.94 -19.49 -8.38
CA VAL A 311 -14.49 -18.60 -7.29
C VAL A 311 -15.17 -18.97 -5.98
N ASP A 312 -14.37 -19.20 -4.95
CA ASP A 312 -14.90 -19.36 -3.59
C ASP A 312 -14.86 -18.00 -2.88
N VAL A 313 -16.00 -17.60 -2.33
CA VAL A 313 -16.21 -16.30 -1.71
C VAL A 313 -16.58 -16.49 -0.24
N TYR A 314 -15.61 -16.25 0.63
CA TYR A 314 -15.79 -16.19 2.07
C TYR A 314 -16.24 -14.78 2.45
N LEU A 315 -17.51 -14.64 2.83
CA LEU A 315 -18.19 -13.34 2.88
C LEU A 315 -18.80 -13.06 4.25
N SER A 316 -18.79 -11.76 4.61
CA SER A 316 -19.75 -11.14 5.50
C SER A 316 -20.34 -9.89 4.84
N SER A 317 -21.66 -9.77 4.80
CA SER A 317 -22.34 -8.69 4.07
C SER A 317 -23.59 -8.17 4.78
N SER A 318 -23.79 -6.85 4.81
CA SER A 318 -25.01 -6.21 5.35
C SER A 318 -26.21 -6.28 4.41
N SER A 319 -26.03 -6.75 3.17
CA SER A 319 -27.09 -6.92 2.19
C SER A 319 -26.84 -8.16 1.33
N ASN A 320 -27.90 -8.64 0.67
CA ASN A 320 -27.83 -9.70 -0.33
C ASN A 320 -26.65 -9.47 -1.31
N PRO A 321 -25.76 -10.46 -1.48
CA PRO A 321 -24.72 -10.43 -2.50
C PRO A 321 -25.35 -10.54 -3.89
N ILE A 322 -24.92 -9.72 -4.85
CA ILE A 322 -25.45 -9.74 -6.22
C ILE A 322 -24.37 -10.27 -7.17
N ILE A 323 -24.75 -11.23 -8.02
CA ILE A 323 -23.89 -11.76 -9.08
C ILE A 323 -24.51 -11.57 -10.47
N GLU A 324 -23.68 -11.43 -11.50
CA GLU A 324 -24.08 -11.34 -12.90
C GLU A 324 -22.99 -11.95 -13.82
N ASP A 325 -23.37 -12.66 -14.88
CA ASP A 325 -22.44 -13.35 -15.80
C ASP A 325 -21.41 -14.27 -15.11
N CYS A 326 -21.77 -14.84 -13.96
CA CYS A 326 -20.88 -15.70 -13.17
C CYS A 326 -21.14 -17.19 -13.44
N THR A 327 -20.19 -18.06 -13.08
CA THR A 327 -20.36 -19.53 -13.18
C THR A 327 -19.54 -20.25 -12.13
N ASN A 328 -20.13 -21.23 -11.43
CA ASN A 328 -19.46 -21.99 -10.38
C ASN A 328 -18.83 -21.08 -9.30
N VAL A 329 -19.64 -20.17 -8.74
CA VAL A 329 -19.24 -19.34 -7.59
C VAL A 329 -19.79 -19.95 -6.30
N ARG A 330 -18.95 -20.20 -5.30
CA ARG A 330 -19.36 -20.86 -4.06
C ARG A 330 -19.22 -19.91 -2.88
N PHE A 331 -20.29 -19.69 -2.12
CA PHE A 331 -20.29 -18.76 -0.98
C PHE A 331 -20.12 -19.50 0.34
N GLY A 332 -19.22 -19.03 1.20
CA GLY A 332 -19.00 -19.51 2.55
C GLY A 332 -19.03 -18.35 3.57
N ARG A 333 -19.30 -18.66 4.84
CA ARG A 333 -19.18 -17.68 5.94
C ARG A 333 -17.71 -17.29 6.10
N ILE A 334 -17.43 -16.01 6.36
CA ILE A 334 -16.05 -15.53 6.60
C ILE A 334 -15.36 -16.29 7.77
N PRO A 335 -14.06 -16.65 7.65
CA PRO A 335 -13.31 -17.30 8.73
C PRO A 335 -13.25 -16.43 9.99
N ARG A 336 -13.25 -17.07 11.17
CA ARG A 336 -13.26 -16.37 12.46
C ARG A 336 -12.06 -15.46 12.63
N VAL A 337 -10.89 -15.86 12.15
CA VAL A 337 -9.70 -15.00 12.17
C VAL A 337 -9.89 -13.69 11.39
N TYR A 338 -10.80 -13.59 10.41
CA TYR A 338 -11.07 -12.33 9.69
C TYR A 338 -12.35 -11.61 10.14
N THR A 339 -13.07 -12.17 11.12
CA THR A 339 -14.08 -11.45 11.90
C THR A 339 -13.36 -10.52 12.89
N LEU A 340 -13.64 -9.22 12.83
CA LEU A 340 -13.21 -8.24 13.83
C LEU A 340 -14.31 -8.09 14.89
N ASP A 341 -13.96 -7.64 16.10
CA ASP A 341 -14.79 -7.52 17.33
C ASP A 341 -16.01 -6.56 17.24
N HIS A 342 -16.82 -6.70 16.20
CA HIS A 342 -18.16 -6.13 16.03
C HIS A 342 -19.00 -7.17 15.32
N ASP A 343 -19.29 -8.25 16.05
CA ASP A 343 -20.14 -9.37 15.66
C ASP A 343 -21.46 -8.83 15.10
N ARG A 344 -21.60 -8.83 13.75
CA ARG A 344 -22.93 -8.74 13.15
C ARG A 344 -23.58 -10.07 13.53
N PRO A 345 -24.67 -10.07 14.32
CA PRO A 345 -25.33 -11.33 14.68
C PRO A 345 -25.70 -12.06 13.39
N ASP A 346 -25.68 -13.39 13.39
CA ASP A 346 -25.92 -14.19 12.16
C ASP A 346 -27.27 -13.85 11.47
N SER A 347 -28.20 -13.19 12.17
CA SER A 347 -29.45 -12.64 11.64
C SER A 347 -29.30 -11.40 10.73
N GLU A 348 -28.16 -10.71 10.77
CA GLU A 348 -27.85 -9.52 9.96
C GLU A 348 -26.81 -9.80 8.85
N ASP A 349 -26.17 -10.98 8.84
CA ASP A 349 -25.23 -11.36 7.79
C ASP A 349 -25.94 -12.08 6.64
N HIS A 350 -25.86 -11.48 5.45
CA HIS A 350 -26.58 -11.93 4.27
C HIS A 350 -25.70 -12.75 3.31
N TRP A 351 -24.51 -13.20 3.73
CA TRP A 351 -23.53 -13.91 2.88
C TRP A 351 -24.09 -15.08 2.06
N SER A 352 -25.14 -15.76 2.53
CA SER A 352 -25.79 -16.91 1.89
C SER A 352 -27.03 -16.57 1.05
N GLN A 353 -27.47 -15.30 1.04
CA GLN A 353 -28.70 -14.83 0.38
C GLN A 353 -28.38 -14.19 -0.99
N VAL A 354 -27.80 -14.99 -1.90
CA VAL A 354 -27.23 -14.50 -3.16
C VAL A 354 -28.29 -14.32 -4.25
N GLU A 355 -28.28 -13.16 -4.90
CA GLU A 355 -29.15 -12.81 -6.02
C GLU A 355 -28.38 -12.89 -7.35
N ASP A 356 -28.79 -13.78 -8.25
CA ASP A 356 -28.27 -13.83 -9.63
C ASP A 356 -29.15 -12.99 -10.56
N PHE A 357 -28.66 -11.81 -10.92
CA PHE A 357 -29.44 -10.80 -11.62
C PHE A 357 -29.86 -11.21 -13.05
N LYS A 358 -29.14 -12.13 -13.69
CA LYS A 358 -29.48 -12.62 -15.04
C LYS A 358 -30.32 -13.90 -15.03
N TRP A 359 -30.49 -14.54 -13.88
CA TRP A 359 -31.30 -15.76 -13.76
C TRP A 359 -32.77 -15.45 -13.50
N ILE A 360 -33.49 -15.05 -14.56
CA ILE A 360 -34.92 -14.71 -14.53
C ILE A 360 -35.88 -15.92 -14.43
N LYS A 361 -35.38 -17.11 -14.08
CA LYS A 361 -36.16 -18.35 -14.05
C LYS A 361 -36.62 -18.70 -12.63
N PRO A 362 -37.70 -19.49 -12.46
CA PRO A 362 -38.19 -19.86 -11.13
C PRO A 362 -37.35 -20.95 -10.44
N GLU A 363 -36.53 -21.70 -11.17
CA GLU A 363 -35.59 -22.64 -10.56
C GLU A 363 -34.42 -21.90 -9.88
N PRO A 364 -33.72 -22.48 -8.89
CA PRO A 364 -32.48 -21.92 -8.36
C PRO A 364 -31.43 -21.71 -9.46
N SER A 365 -30.61 -20.65 -9.36
CA SER A 365 -29.53 -20.42 -10.32
C SER A 365 -28.47 -21.53 -10.21
N PRO A 366 -28.00 -22.12 -11.33
CA PRO A 366 -26.89 -23.06 -11.34
C PRO A 366 -25.52 -22.35 -11.31
N ASN A 367 -25.49 -21.01 -11.37
CA ASN A 367 -24.26 -20.24 -11.45
C ASN A 367 -23.54 -20.12 -10.09
N TRP A 368 -24.25 -20.38 -8.99
CA TRP A 368 -23.69 -20.32 -7.65
C TRP A 368 -24.22 -21.43 -6.73
N SER A 369 -23.50 -21.69 -5.65
CA SER A 369 -23.95 -22.54 -4.55
C SER A 369 -23.43 -22.03 -3.21
N LEU A 370 -23.87 -22.64 -2.11
CA LEU A 370 -23.12 -22.57 -0.86
C LEU A 370 -21.87 -23.48 -0.97
N LEU A 371 -20.80 -23.11 -0.29
CA LEU A 371 -19.58 -23.89 -0.15
C LEU A 371 -19.81 -24.98 0.92
N PRO A 372 -19.69 -26.28 0.59
CA PRO A 372 -19.81 -27.34 1.58
C PRO A 372 -18.70 -27.26 2.64
N PRO A 373 -18.97 -27.60 3.92
CA PRO A 373 -17.95 -27.63 4.97
C PRO A 373 -16.73 -28.49 4.63
N GLU A 374 -16.94 -29.62 3.93
CA GLU A 374 -15.90 -30.54 3.49
C GLU A 374 -14.95 -29.97 2.41
N ASP A 375 -15.43 -29.01 1.62
CA ASP A 375 -14.65 -28.29 0.61
C ASP A 375 -14.07 -26.98 1.18
N SER A 376 -14.49 -26.57 2.37
CA SER A 376 -14.05 -25.33 3.00
C SER A 376 -12.64 -25.45 3.58
N VAL A 377 -11.87 -24.37 3.43
CA VAL A 377 -10.52 -24.26 3.99
C VAL A 377 -10.63 -24.20 5.53
N PRO A 378 -9.96 -25.11 6.27
CA PRO A 378 -10.05 -25.15 7.73
C PRO A 378 -9.58 -23.85 8.41
N GLU A 379 -10.15 -23.54 9.58
CA GLU A 379 -9.80 -22.35 10.36
C GLU A 379 -8.31 -22.32 10.74
N GLU A 380 -7.70 -23.49 10.95
CA GLU A 380 -6.26 -23.66 11.20
C GLU A 380 -5.39 -23.19 10.02
N VAL A 381 -5.85 -23.38 8.77
CA VAL A 381 -5.12 -22.94 7.57
C VAL A 381 -5.17 -21.41 7.44
N TRP A 382 -6.34 -20.80 7.70
CA TRP A 382 -6.49 -19.35 7.79
C TRP A 382 -5.68 -18.73 8.92
N ALA A 383 -5.59 -19.43 10.05
CA ALA A 383 -4.86 -19.00 11.23
C ALA A 383 -3.34 -19.14 11.07
N GLU A 384 -2.82 -20.25 10.54
CA GLU A 384 -1.40 -20.62 10.66
C GLU A 384 -0.62 -20.60 9.35
N ILE A 385 -1.28 -20.75 8.20
CA ILE A 385 -0.62 -20.89 6.89
C ILE A 385 -0.76 -19.62 6.06
N VAL A 386 -1.99 -19.10 5.92
CA VAL A 386 -2.30 -17.94 5.06
C VAL A 386 -1.54 -16.66 5.44
N PRO A 387 -1.34 -16.29 6.73
CA PRO A 387 -0.53 -15.13 7.11
C PRO A 387 0.97 -15.25 6.75
N GLY A 388 1.40 -16.41 6.25
CA GLY A 388 2.79 -16.71 5.97
C GLY A 388 3.66 -16.88 7.22
N GLY A 389 4.90 -17.29 6.99
CA GLY A 389 5.90 -17.48 8.03
C GLY A 389 7.13 -18.22 7.50
N PRO A 390 8.22 -18.30 8.29
CA PRO A 390 9.43 -19.02 7.92
C PRO A 390 9.16 -20.54 7.83
N GLY A 391 8.74 -20.98 6.64
CA GLY A 391 8.35 -22.37 6.37
C GLY A 391 7.29 -22.53 5.27
N TRP A 392 6.55 -21.48 4.94
CA TRP A 392 5.48 -21.52 3.92
C TRP A 392 5.87 -20.72 2.67
N SER A 393 6.03 -21.38 1.53
CA SER A 393 6.11 -20.69 0.24
C SER A 393 4.72 -20.27 -0.25
N LEU A 394 4.67 -19.34 -1.20
CA LEU A 394 3.44 -18.97 -1.91
C LEU A 394 2.69 -20.18 -2.45
N ASP A 395 3.41 -21.13 -3.07
CA ASP A 395 2.81 -22.34 -3.63
C ASP A 395 2.28 -23.27 -2.54
N ASP A 396 2.88 -23.31 -1.36
CA ASP A 396 2.36 -24.08 -0.23
C ASP A 396 1.05 -23.49 0.28
N ILE A 397 0.95 -22.17 0.38
CA ILE A 397 -0.29 -21.47 0.75
C ILE A 397 -1.38 -21.75 -0.28
N LEU A 398 -1.09 -21.58 -1.58
CA LEU A 398 -2.05 -21.81 -2.66
C LEU A 398 -2.46 -23.29 -2.79
N ARG A 399 -1.60 -24.25 -2.41
CA ARG A 399 -1.93 -25.68 -2.30
C ARG A 399 -2.81 -25.96 -1.09
N ALA A 400 -2.48 -25.42 0.09
CA ALA A 400 -3.22 -25.64 1.34
C ALA A 400 -4.68 -25.18 1.26
N ILE A 401 -4.98 -24.25 0.36
CA ILE A 401 -6.33 -23.72 0.08
C ILE A 401 -6.94 -24.26 -1.23
N ASN A 402 -6.35 -25.29 -1.85
CA ASN A 402 -6.84 -25.96 -3.07
C ASN A 402 -6.94 -25.11 -4.36
N ILE A 403 -6.27 -23.95 -4.45
CA ILE A 403 -6.19 -23.17 -5.71
C ILE A 403 -5.25 -23.86 -6.71
N THR A 404 -4.08 -24.30 -6.26
CA THR A 404 -3.12 -25.04 -7.08
C THR A 404 -3.22 -26.53 -6.79
N LYS A 405 -3.36 -27.34 -7.85
CA LYS A 405 -3.31 -28.81 -7.74
C LYS A 405 -1.85 -29.28 -7.68
N SER A 406 -1.63 -30.37 -6.93
CA SER A 406 -0.33 -31.04 -6.75
C SER A 406 0.22 -31.63 -8.05
#